data_AF-A0AAW9V6M0-F1
#
_entry.id   AF-A0AAW9V6M0-F1
#
_cell.length_a   1.000
_cell.length_b   1.000
_cell.length_c   1.000
_cell.angle_alpha   90.00
_cell.angle_beta   90.00
_cell.angle_gamma   90.00
#
_symmetry.space_group_name_H-M   'P 1'
#
loop_
_entity.id
_entity.type
_entity.pdbx_description
1 polymer ?
#
loop_
_entity_poly.entity_id
_entity_poly.type
_entity_poly.pdbx_seq_one_letter_code
_entity_poly.pdbx_strand_id
1 'polypeptide(L)'
;MVLSTSVLPDDFKLIEIHGFIEYTHKVEISDKGLIRNITERNRNEHQEAYDNFIRVAGPQGNTIFDVKISTAVAQSKTGTFLYKTYYGTVATVKRK
;
A
#
# COMPACT_ATOMS: atom_id res chain seq x y z
N MET A 1 9.26 -8.94 5.66
CA MET A 1 8.03 -9.18 4.87
C MET A 1 8.37 -9.05 3.41
N VAL A 2 8.02 -10.04 2.58
CA VAL A 2 8.21 -10.02 1.13
C VAL A 2 6.89 -9.62 0.46
N LEU A 3 6.93 -8.80 -0.58
CA LEU A 3 5.74 -8.43 -1.35
C LEU A 3 5.87 -8.97 -2.77
N SER A 4 4.78 -9.53 -3.29
CA SER A 4 4.68 -9.98 -4.68
C SER A 4 3.41 -9.43 -5.33
N THR A 5 3.53 -8.91 -6.54
CA THR A 5 2.38 -8.48 -7.36
C THR A 5 1.68 -9.66 -8.03
N SER A 6 2.30 -10.83 -8.04
CA SER A 6 1.78 -12.06 -8.63
C SER A 6 1.45 -13.09 -7.55
N VAL A 7 1.00 -14.27 -8.01
CA VAL A 7 0.95 -15.48 -7.19
C VAL A 7 2.33 -15.82 -6.62
N LEU A 8 2.35 -16.61 -5.54
CA LEU A 8 3.58 -17.08 -4.90
C LEU A 8 4.45 -17.86 -5.91
N PRO A 9 5.76 -17.57 -6.00
CA PRO A 9 6.67 -18.32 -6.87
C PRO A 9 6.76 -19.81 -6.50
N ASP A 10 7.03 -20.67 -7.49
CA ASP A 10 7.00 -22.13 -7.35
C ASP A 10 8.03 -22.70 -6.36
N ASP A 11 9.08 -21.96 -6.01
CA ASP A 11 10.09 -22.36 -5.02
C ASP A 11 9.62 -22.13 -3.56
N PHE A 12 8.43 -21.59 -3.36
CA PHE A 12 7.80 -21.41 -2.06
C PHE A 12 6.61 -22.36 -1.86
N LYS A 13 6.45 -22.80 -0.60
CA LYS A 13 5.28 -23.52 -0.11
C LYS A 13 4.47 -22.59 0.79
N LEU A 14 3.18 -22.43 0.48
CA LEU A 14 2.22 -21.78 1.37
C LEU A 14 2.00 -22.64 2.61
N ILE A 15 2.18 -22.03 3.79
CA ILE A 15 1.94 -22.68 5.09
C ILE A 15 0.57 -22.27 5.63
N GLU A 16 0.26 -20.97 5.58
CA GLU A 16 -0.97 -20.42 6.17
C GLU A 16 -1.35 -19.11 5.48
N ILE A 17 -2.67 -18.86 5.32
CA ILE A 17 -3.23 -17.59 4.87
C ILE A 17 -3.82 -16.88 6.09
N HIS A 18 -3.39 -15.63 6.33
CA HIS A 18 -3.84 -14.80 7.46
C HIS A 18 -4.97 -13.85 7.09
N GLY A 19 -5.24 -13.69 5.80
CA GLY A 19 -6.39 -12.95 5.28
C GLY A 19 -6.01 -11.82 4.33
N PHE A 20 -7.06 -11.16 3.84
CA PHE A 20 -6.95 -9.99 2.97
C PHE A 20 -6.73 -8.73 3.80
N ILE A 21 -5.82 -7.87 3.33
CA ILE A 21 -5.58 -6.56 3.92
C ILE A 21 -5.67 -5.47 2.87
N GLU A 22 -6.05 -4.27 3.33
CA GLU A 22 -6.08 -3.07 2.51
C GLU A 22 -5.60 -1.85 3.30
N TYR A 23 -5.03 -0.89 2.59
CA TYR A 23 -4.66 0.41 3.13
C TYR A 23 -4.89 1.49 2.08
N THR A 24 -5.63 2.54 2.45
CA THR A 24 -5.92 3.67 1.58
C THR A 24 -5.14 4.91 2.02
N HIS A 25 -4.30 5.42 1.13
CA HIS A 25 -3.59 6.68 1.29
C HIS A 25 -4.25 7.79 0.47
N LYS A 26 -4.44 8.96 1.08
CA LYS A 26 -5.08 10.12 0.45
C LYS A 26 -4.05 11.19 0.13
N VAL A 27 -3.93 11.54 -1.15
CA VAL A 27 -3.10 12.63 -1.67
C VAL A 27 -4.01 13.70 -2.21
N GLU A 28 -3.89 14.94 -1.73
CA GLU A 28 -4.64 16.05 -2.31
C GLU A 28 -3.89 16.61 -3.52
N ILE A 29 -4.60 16.71 -4.65
CA ILE A 29 -4.08 17.06 -5.98
C ILE A 29 -4.66 18.37 -6.54
N SER A 30 -5.64 18.98 -5.87
CA SER A 30 -6.07 20.35 -6.20
C SER A 30 -4.96 21.36 -5.94
N ASP A 31 -4.99 22.47 -6.69
CA ASP A 31 -3.98 23.53 -6.68
C ASP A 31 -3.73 24.05 -5.26
N LYS A 32 -2.69 23.52 -4.64
CA LYS A 32 -2.20 23.98 -3.34
C LYS A 32 -1.17 25.06 -3.63
N GLY A 33 -1.47 26.31 -3.28
CA GLY A 33 -0.57 27.43 -3.53
C GLY A 33 0.88 27.20 -3.05
N LEU A 34 1.77 28.12 -3.43
CA LEU A 34 3.24 28.14 -3.27
C LEU A 34 3.84 27.69 -1.90
N ILE A 35 3.04 27.55 -0.85
CA ILE A 35 3.42 27.27 0.53
C ILE A 35 3.89 25.80 0.74
N ARG A 36 3.45 24.85 -0.10
CA ARG A 36 3.83 23.42 0.00
C ARG A 36 5.32 23.16 -0.33
N ASN A 37 5.95 24.05 -1.12
CA ASN A 37 7.33 23.88 -1.59
C ASN A 37 8.40 23.92 -0.49
N ILE A 38 8.08 24.37 0.72
CA ILE A 38 9.04 24.52 1.82
C ILE A 38 8.96 23.35 2.80
N THR A 39 7.76 22.84 3.10
CA THR A 39 7.53 21.79 4.10
C THR A 39 7.45 20.38 3.54
N GLU A 40 7.06 20.19 2.27
CA GLU A 40 6.85 18.85 1.70
C GLU A 40 7.88 18.45 0.64
N ARG A 41 8.89 19.29 0.41
CA ARG A 41 9.90 19.09 -0.65
C ARG A 41 10.68 17.77 -0.55
N ASN A 42 10.70 17.15 0.63
CA ASN A 42 11.37 15.88 0.91
C ASN A 42 10.41 14.75 1.34
N ARG A 43 9.09 14.93 1.23
CA ARG A 43 8.13 13.91 1.67
C ARG A 43 7.93 12.86 0.59
N ASN A 44 8.24 11.60 0.89
CA ASN A 44 7.98 10.48 0.00
C ASN A 44 6.63 9.83 0.34
N GLU A 45 5.54 10.43 -0.13
CA GLU A 45 4.17 9.96 0.12
C GLU A 45 3.93 8.52 -0.37
N HIS A 46 4.68 8.06 -1.37
CA HIS A 46 4.61 6.68 -1.86
C HIS A 46 5.23 5.72 -0.86
N GLN A 47 6.38 6.07 -0.29
CA GLN A 47 7.03 5.27 0.76
C GLN A 47 6.16 5.22 2.02
N GLU A 48 5.59 6.35 2.43
CA GLU A 48 4.69 6.39 3.59
C GLU A 48 3.46 5.50 3.38
N ALA A 49 2.85 5.52 2.18
CA ALA A 49 1.72 4.66 1.88
C ALA A 49 2.09 3.17 1.93
N TYR A 50 3.27 2.83 1.39
CA TYR A 50 3.82 1.49 1.40
C TYR A 50 4.13 0.99 2.82
N ASP A 51 4.81 1.81 3.63
CA ASP A 51 5.17 1.47 5.02
C ASP A 51 3.92 1.25 5.88
N ASN A 52 2.88 2.07 5.68
CA ASN A 52 1.61 1.88 6.36
C ASN A 52 0.88 0.62 5.89
N PHE A 53 0.90 0.30 4.61
CA PHE A 53 0.34 -0.95 4.10
C PHE A 53 1.03 -2.19 4.71
N ILE A 54 2.36 -2.18 4.80
CA ILE A 54 3.13 -3.23 5.49
C ILE A 54 2.74 -3.31 6.96
N ARG A 55 2.53 -2.17 7.61
CA ARG A 55 2.13 -2.12 9.03
C ARG A 55 0.77 -2.77 9.27
N VAL A 56 -0.17 -2.68 8.32
CA VAL A 56 -1.49 -3.34 8.44
C VAL A 56 -1.37 -4.86 8.54
N ALA A 57 -0.43 -5.49 7.84
CA ALA A 57 -0.20 -6.93 7.94
C ALA A 57 0.30 -7.38 9.33
N GLY A 58 0.93 -6.48 10.09
CA GLY A 58 1.48 -6.79 11.41
C GLY A 58 2.46 -7.96 11.40
N PRO A 59 2.61 -8.69 12.52
CA PRO A 59 3.50 -9.85 12.63
C PRO A 59 2.87 -11.17 12.13
N GLN A 60 1.70 -11.12 11.49
CA GLN A 60 0.89 -12.32 11.21
C GLN A 60 1.53 -13.26 10.19
N GLY A 61 2.16 -12.70 9.15
CA GLY A 61 2.80 -13.47 8.08
C GLY A 61 4.16 -12.91 7.69
N ASN A 62 4.84 -13.61 6.80
CA ASN A 62 6.13 -13.19 6.26
C ASN A 62 6.05 -12.68 4.81
N THR A 63 4.89 -12.81 4.17
CA THR A 63 4.65 -12.42 2.78
C THR A 63 3.27 -11.78 2.59
N ILE A 64 3.18 -10.80 1.70
CA ILE A 64 1.93 -10.31 1.13
C ILE A 64 1.99 -10.62 -0.38
N PHE A 65 1.07 -11.43 -0.90
CA PHE A 65 1.03 -11.79 -2.32
C PHE A 65 -0.23 -11.26 -3.00
N ASP A 66 -0.24 -11.28 -4.35
CA ASP A 66 -1.25 -10.64 -5.20
C ASP A 66 -1.46 -9.15 -4.83
N VAL A 67 -0.35 -8.45 -4.54
CA VAL A 67 -0.39 -7.03 -4.19
C VAL A 67 -0.80 -6.22 -5.40
N LYS A 68 -1.88 -5.45 -5.23
CA LYS A 68 -2.44 -4.58 -6.26
C LYS A 68 -2.68 -3.19 -5.71
N ILE A 69 -2.81 -2.23 -6.62
CA ILE A 69 -3.11 -0.84 -6.31
C ILE A 69 -4.36 -0.45 -7.10
N SER A 70 -5.34 0.10 -6.40
CA SER A 70 -6.49 0.78 -6.99
C SER A 70 -6.37 2.27 -6.75
N THR A 71 -6.76 3.08 -7.73
CA THR A 71 -6.75 4.54 -7.61
C THR A 71 -8.12 5.11 -7.90
N ALA A 72 -8.56 6.06 -7.08
CA ALA A 72 -9.79 6.80 -7.29
C ALA A 72 -9.54 8.30 -7.11
N VAL A 73 -10.20 9.13 -7.90
CA VAL A 73 -10.19 10.58 -7.72
C VAL A 73 -11.56 11.00 -7.21
N ALA A 74 -11.59 11.77 -6.12
CA ALA A 74 -12.82 12.39 -5.64
C ALA A 74 -12.63 13.91 -5.56
N GLN A 75 -13.60 14.62 -6.10
CA GLN A 75 -13.69 16.08 -6.01
C GLN A 75 -14.74 16.45 -4.97
N SER A 76 -14.39 17.38 -4.07
CA SER A 76 -15.31 17.93 -3.08
C SER A 76 -15.14 19.45 -2.99
N LYS A 77 -16.01 20.10 -2.18
CA LYS A 77 -15.87 21.54 -1.86
C LYS A 77 -14.55 21.88 -1.17
N THR A 78 -13.85 20.91 -0.59
CA THR A 78 -12.60 21.12 0.15
C THR A 78 -11.35 20.80 -0.67
N GLY A 79 -11.50 20.41 -1.95
CA GLY A 79 -10.38 20.09 -2.82
C GLY A 79 -10.61 18.85 -3.69
N THR A 80 -9.61 18.51 -4.48
CA THR A 80 -9.56 17.28 -5.28
C THR A 80 -8.52 16.36 -4.68
N PHE A 81 -8.89 15.10 -4.45
CA PHE A 81 -8.04 14.11 -3.80
C PHE A 81 -7.90 12.85 -4.66
N LEU A 82 -6.67 12.38 -4.78
CA LEU A 82 -6.31 11.06 -5.25
C LEU A 82 -6.25 10.10 -4.06
N TYR A 83 -7.04 9.05 -4.10
CA TYR A 83 -7.01 7.93 -3.19
C TYR A 83 -6.24 6.79 -3.83
N LYS A 84 -5.23 6.28 -3.13
CA LYS A 84 -4.44 5.10 -3.53
C LYS A 84 -4.68 4.00 -2.52
N THR A 85 -5.35 2.94 -2.94
CA THR A 85 -5.62 1.77 -2.10
C THR A 85 -4.69 0.63 -2.48
N TYR A 86 -3.81 0.27 -1.57
CA TYR A 86 -2.97 -0.93 -1.65
C TYR A 86 -3.74 -2.08 -1.03
N TYR A 87 -3.72 -3.25 -1.66
CA TYR A 87 -4.38 -4.43 -1.13
C TYR A 87 -3.68 -5.71 -1.55
N GLY A 88 -3.86 -6.79 -0.78
CA GLY A 88 -3.26 -8.09 -1.03
C GLY A 88 -3.60 -9.10 0.06
N THR A 89 -2.98 -10.28 0.01
CA THR A 89 -3.21 -11.36 0.97
C THR A 89 -1.97 -11.63 1.81
N VAL A 90 -2.10 -11.56 3.13
CA VAL A 90 -1.04 -11.91 4.08
C VAL A 90 -0.95 -13.42 4.22
N ALA A 91 0.26 -13.96 4.16
CA ALA A 91 0.52 -15.39 4.30
C ALA A 91 1.87 -15.67 4.96
N THR A 92 1.99 -16.88 5.50
CA THR A 92 3.26 -17.49 5.87
C THR A 92 3.68 -18.44 4.76
N VAL A 93 4.87 -18.23 4.20
CA VAL A 93 5.48 -19.13 3.23
C VAL A 93 6.82 -19.65 3.74
N LYS A 94 7.23 -20.79 3.23
CA LYS A 94 8.56 -21.37 3.46
C LYS A 94 9.16 -21.77 2.12
N ARG A 95 10.46 -21.55 1.94
CA ARG A 95 11.18 -22.12 0.79
C ARG A 95 11.06 -23.65 0.84
N LYS A 96 10.80 -24.27 -0.31
CA LYS A 96 10.73 -25.73 -0.44
C LYS A 96 12.05 -26.39 -0.04
#